data_AF-A0AAD7GST3-F1
#
_entry.id   AF-A0AAD7GST3-F1
#
_cell.length_a   1.000
_cell.length_b   1.000
_cell.length_c   1.000
_cell.angle_alpha   90.00
_cell.angle_beta   90.00
_cell.angle_gamma   90.00
#
_symmetry.space_group_name_H-M   'P 1'
#
loop_
_entity.id
_entity.type
_entity.pdbx_description
1 polymer ?
#
loop_
_entity_poly.entity_id
_entity_poly.type
_entity_poly.pdbx_seq_one_letter_code
_entity_poly.pdbx_strand_id
1 'polypeptide(L)'
;MGRRAKHLTSADRASAKQESLCKHSATPSGKLAHTLANQAQYRSRSTRKDSKHPSIESLSQLALFSGLPPLDMEIQQLANAPLPETRPFFREALRKADALDESDLGRWKTEPPFVKDDDTSNPYSDQYLHFTQSLASVLHSVRLRKQNQRDAKHRTEFETNGKEAAVVALRAEVTDLPSGWERVKALRTHYNAYHNSREYSMYQHYIQWQVRTIYHLYHMKFFE
;
A
#
# COMPACT_ATOMS: atom_id res chain seq x y z
N MET A 1 -24.81 51.08 -45.54
CA MET A 1 -23.38 51.25 -45.18
C MET A 1 -23.18 50.90 -43.70
N GLY A 2 -23.01 49.61 -43.38
CA GLY A 2 -22.82 49.15 -42.00
C GLY A 2 -21.34 48.93 -41.70
N ARG A 3 -20.75 49.74 -40.81
CA ARG A 3 -19.35 49.62 -40.39
C ARG A 3 -19.21 48.43 -39.41
N ARG A 4 -18.40 47.41 -39.76
CA ARG A 4 -18.01 46.32 -38.85
C ARG A 4 -17.01 46.84 -37.80
N ALA A 5 -17.18 46.40 -36.55
CA ALA A 5 -16.33 46.78 -35.42
C ALA A 5 -14.88 46.28 -35.60
N LYS A 6 -13.90 47.16 -35.36
CA LYS A 6 -12.45 46.96 -35.61
C LYS A 6 -11.69 46.26 -34.47
N HIS A 7 -12.36 45.65 -33.51
CA HIS A 7 -11.68 45.12 -32.32
C HIS A 7 -11.93 43.63 -32.12
N LEU A 8 -10.86 42.83 -32.20
CA LEU A 8 -10.82 41.43 -31.78
C LEU A 8 -11.19 41.34 -30.31
N THR A 9 -12.18 40.50 -30.00
CA THR A 9 -12.62 40.25 -28.63
C THR A 9 -11.52 39.52 -27.84
N SER A 10 -11.59 39.54 -26.51
CA SER A 10 -10.65 38.80 -25.65
C SER A 10 -10.64 37.30 -25.96
N ALA A 11 -11.80 36.74 -26.32
CA ALA A 11 -11.95 35.35 -26.74
C ALA A 11 -11.18 35.07 -28.04
N ASP A 12 -11.27 35.95 -29.04
CA ASP A 12 -10.56 35.80 -30.31
C ASP A 12 -9.04 35.84 -30.10
N ARG A 13 -8.56 36.70 -29.19
CA ARG A 13 -7.13 36.76 -28.85
C ARG A 13 -6.63 35.49 -28.15
N ALA A 14 -7.44 34.92 -27.26
CA ALA A 14 -7.10 33.67 -26.58
C ALA A 14 -7.05 32.49 -27.55
N SER A 15 -8.03 32.38 -28.43
CA SER A 15 -8.09 31.35 -29.47
C SER A 15 -6.92 31.45 -30.45
N ALA A 16 -6.63 32.65 -30.96
CA ALA A 16 -5.48 32.88 -31.84
C ALA A 16 -4.14 32.53 -31.16
N LYS A 17 -4.01 32.84 -29.86
CA LYS A 17 -2.83 32.47 -29.07
C LYS A 17 -2.70 30.96 -28.93
N GLN A 18 -3.78 30.25 -28.64
CA GLN A 18 -3.79 28.79 -28.53
C GLN A 18 -3.44 28.12 -29.87
N GLU A 19 -4.02 28.59 -30.98
CA GLU A 19 -3.67 28.09 -32.32
C GLU A 19 -2.20 28.32 -32.65
N SER A 20 -1.66 29.50 -32.30
CA SER A 20 -0.23 29.79 -32.55
C SER A 20 0.69 28.86 -31.77
N LEU A 21 0.33 28.50 -30.52
CA LEU A 21 1.06 27.54 -29.70
C LEU A 21 0.99 26.12 -30.27
N CYS A 22 -0.19 25.68 -30.72
CA CYS A 22 -0.37 24.37 -31.35
C CYS A 22 0.40 24.26 -32.69
N LYS A 23 0.41 25.34 -33.48
CA LYS A 23 1.18 25.39 -34.74
C LYS A 23 2.69 25.37 -34.45
N HIS A 24 3.14 26.14 -33.46
CA HIS A 24 4.55 26.19 -33.07
C HIS A 24 5.05 24.84 -32.54
N SER A 25 4.28 24.15 -31.69
CA SER A 25 4.67 22.84 -31.13
C SER A 25 4.76 21.73 -32.20
N ALA A 26 4.07 21.88 -33.33
CA ALA A 26 4.17 20.96 -34.46
C ALA A 26 5.44 21.17 -35.31
N THR A 27 6.08 22.34 -35.26
CA THR A 27 7.29 22.63 -36.03
C THR A 27 8.53 21.89 -35.49
N PRO A 28 9.56 21.63 -36.32
CA PRO A 28 10.81 21.04 -35.86
C PRO A 28 11.48 21.85 -34.74
N SER A 29 11.44 23.18 -34.83
CA SER A 29 11.99 24.08 -33.79
C SER A 29 11.21 23.98 -32.47
N GLY A 30 9.87 23.93 -32.52
CA GLY A 30 9.04 23.76 -31.32
C GLY A 30 9.26 22.41 -30.62
N LYS A 31 9.41 21.32 -31.40
CA LYS A 31 9.75 19.99 -30.85
C LYS A 31 11.13 19.97 -30.19
N LEU A 32 12.11 20.64 -30.78
CA LEU A 32 13.46 20.75 -30.23
C LEU A 32 13.47 21.57 -28.92
N ALA A 33 12.73 22.68 -28.87
CA ALA A 33 12.56 23.47 -27.65
C ALA A 33 11.92 22.66 -26.52
N HIS A 34 10.86 21.88 -26.81
CA HIS A 34 10.23 21.01 -25.82
C HIS A 34 11.19 19.91 -25.33
N THR A 35 12.00 19.34 -26.23
CA THR A 35 12.99 18.32 -25.88
C THR A 35 14.09 18.89 -24.98
N LEU A 36 14.60 20.09 -25.28
CA LEU A 36 15.60 20.77 -24.46
C LEU A 36 15.05 21.16 -23.08
N ALA A 37 13.79 21.62 -23.01
CA ALA A 37 13.12 21.92 -21.74
C ALA A 37 12.97 20.67 -20.87
N ASN A 38 12.55 19.55 -21.47
CA ASN A 38 12.47 18.26 -20.78
C ASN A 38 13.86 17.79 -20.32
N GLN A 39 14.89 17.88 -21.16
CA GLN A 39 16.27 17.51 -20.79
C GLN A 39 16.80 18.37 -19.63
N ALA A 40 16.52 19.68 -19.61
CA ALA A 40 16.88 20.55 -18.50
C ALA A 40 16.17 20.14 -17.19
N GLN A 41 14.90 19.76 -17.27
CA GLN A 41 14.17 19.21 -16.12
C GLN A 41 14.78 17.89 -15.62
N TYR A 42 15.11 16.95 -16.52
CA TYR A 42 15.77 15.70 -16.13
C TYR A 42 17.14 15.93 -15.49
N ARG A 43 17.94 16.86 -16.02
CA ARG A 43 19.24 17.24 -15.43
C ARG A 43 19.09 17.82 -14.02
N SER A 44 18.12 18.71 -13.81
CA SER A 44 17.84 19.29 -12.48
C SER A 44 17.35 18.25 -11.45
N ARG A 45 16.72 17.16 -11.90
CA ARG A 45 16.33 16.02 -11.05
C ARG A 45 17.49 15.07 -10.76
N SER A 46 18.43 14.90 -11.69
CA SER A 46 19.60 14.05 -11.52
C SER A 46 20.62 14.65 -10.55
N THR A 47 20.82 15.97 -10.55
CA THR A 47 21.79 16.64 -9.65
C THR A 47 21.30 16.76 -8.20
N ARG A 48 20.03 16.48 -7.92
CA ARG A 48 19.47 16.44 -6.56
C ARG A 48 19.68 15.10 -5.85
N LYS A 49 20.25 14.08 -6.50
CA LYS A 49 20.29 12.72 -5.96
C LYS A 49 21.53 12.35 -5.15
N ASP A 50 22.57 13.19 -5.09
CA ASP A 50 23.86 12.80 -4.48
C ASP A 50 24.34 13.60 -3.26
N SER A 51 23.54 14.51 -2.69
CA SER A 51 23.84 15.06 -1.36
C SER A 51 23.10 14.26 -0.28
N LYS A 52 23.57 13.05 0.03
CA LYS A 52 23.19 12.29 1.23
C LYS A 52 23.84 12.91 2.47
N HIS A 53 23.42 14.12 2.84
CA HIS A 53 23.40 14.45 4.26
C HIS A 53 22.06 13.99 4.80
N PRO A 54 22.02 13.12 5.84
CA PRO A 54 20.76 12.83 6.50
C PRO A 54 20.22 14.17 7.00
N SER A 55 19.04 14.57 6.52
CA SER A 55 18.38 15.74 7.06
C SER A 55 18.21 15.53 8.58
N ILE A 56 18.23 16.61 9.34
CA ILE A 56 17.98 16.58 10.80
C ILE A 56 16.61 15.91 11.11
N GLU A 57 15.69 15.91 10.15
CA GLU A 57 14.42 15.17 10.16
C GLU A 57 14.61 13.64 10.07
N SER A 58 15.55 13.13 9.27
CA SER A 58 15.91 11.71 9.23
C SER A 58 16.51 11.21 10.55
N LEU A 59 17.22 12.07 11.28
CA LEU A 59 17.79 11.72 12.59
C LEU A 59 16.72 11.70 13.68
N SER A 60 15.73 12.58 13.61
CA SER A 60 14.59 12.57 14.54
C SER A 60 13.61 11.42 14.26
N GLN A 61 13.55 10.90 13.03
CA GLN A 61 12.85 9.65 12.70
C GLN A 61 13.52 8.41 13.31
N LEU A 62 14.86 8.34 13.28
CA LEU A 62 15.62 7.29 13.97
C LEU A 62 15.46 7.36 15.50
N ALA A 63 15.26 8.57 16.04
CA ALA A 63 15.01 8.77 17.47
C ALA A 63 13.61 8.29 17.90
N LEU A 64 12.58 8.38 17.04
CA LEU A 64 11.21 7.96 17.35
C LEU A 64 11.09 6.47 17.66
N PHE A 65 11.91 5.65 17.00
CA PHE A 65 12.01 4.21 17.25
C PHE A 65 13.30 3.81 17.97
N SER A 66 14.09 4.79 18.43
CA SER A 66 15.25 4.52 19.27
C SER A 66 14.78 3.87 20.57
N GLY A 67 15.27 2.65 20.81
CA GLY A 67 14.88 1.82 21.96
C GLY A 67 13.82 0.75 21.68
N LEU A 68 13.33 0.61 20.44
CA LEU A 68 12.64 -0.64 20.06
C LEU A 68 13.67 -1.77 19.88
N PRO A 69 13.34 -3.01 20.28
CA PRO A 69 14.21 -4.14 20.03
C PRO A 69 14.37 -4.35 18.51
N PRO A 70 15.55 -4.81 18.05
CA PRO A 70 15.76 -5.14 16.66
C PRO A 70 14.75 -6.21 16.20
N LEU A 71 14.22 -6.05 14.99
CA LEU A 71 13.30 -7.02 14.40
C LEU A 71 14.02 -8.33 14.08
N ASP A 72 13.43 -9.44 14.50
CA ASP A 72 13.88 -10.79 14.16
C ASP A 72 13.98 -10.98 12.63
N MET A 73 14.96 -11.75 12.18
CA MET A 73 15.17 -12.05 10.77
C MET A 73 13.96 -12.80 10.17
N GLU A 74 13.32 -13.67 10.95
CA GLU A 74 12.09 -14.37 10.52
C GLU A 74 10.97 -13.36 10.20
N ILE A 75 10.81 -12.32 11.04
CA ILE A 75 9.84 -11.25 10.83
C ILE A 75 10.16 -10.52 9.52
N GLN A 76 11.41 -10.15 9.30
CA GLN A 76 11.79 -9.42 8.09
C GLN A 76 11.53 -10.26 6.82
N GLN A 77 11.82 -11.56 6.84
CA GLN A 77 11.60 -12.43 5.68
C GLN A 77 10.10 -12.60 5.38
N LEU A 78 9.28 -12.88 6.40
CA LEU A 78 7.84 -13.07 6.23
C LEU A 78 7.14 -11.76 5.82
N ALA A 79 7.57 -10.61 6.35
CA ALA A 79 7.04 -9.30 5.96
C ALA A 79 7.27 -9.01 4.47
N ASN A 80 8.45 -9.36 3.97
CA ASN A 80 8.86 -9.06 2.60
C ASN A 80 8.36 -10.08 1.56
N ALA A 81 7.78 -11.21 1.97
CA ALA A 81 7.21 -12.19 1.04
C ALA A 81 6.15 -11.52 0.15
N PRO A 82 6.24 -11.59 -1.20
CA PRO A 82 5.44 -10.74 -2.10
C PRO A 82 3.93 -10.93 -1.95
N LEU A 83 3.16 -9.86 -2.20
CA LEU A 83 1.71 -9.96 -2.30
C LEU A 83 1.31 -10.59 -3.65
N PRO A 84 0.14 -11.25 -3.75
CA PRO A 84 -0.32 -11.89 -4.98
C PRO A 84 -0.87 -10.87 -6.00
N GLU A 85 -0.08 -9.85 -6.34
CA GLU A 85 -0.49 -8.71 -7.17
C GLU A 85 -0.87 -9.09 -8.61
N THR A 86 -0.43 -10.25 -9.09
CA THR A 86 -0.79 -10.77 -10.42
C THR A 86 -2.15 -11.48 -10.44
N ARG A 87 -2.75 -11.77 -9.29
CA ARG A 87 -4.00 -12.54 -9.21
C ARG A 87 -5.22 -11.65 -9.45
N PRO A 88 -6.18 -12.05 -10.31
CA PRO A 88 -7.37 -11.26 -10.60
C PRO A 88 -8.19 -10.90 -9.35
N PHE A 89 -8.51 -11.91 -8.52
CA PHE A 89 -9.28 -11.72 -7.28
C PHE A 89 -8.59 -10.77 -6.30
N PHE A 90 -7.25 -10.76 -6.25
CA PHE A 90 -6.53 -9.79 -5.43
C PHE A 90 -6.79 -8.36 -5.93
N ARG A 91 -6.61 -8.10 -7.22
CA ARG A 91 -6.80 -6.75 -7.79
C ARG A 91 -8.24 -6.26 -7.68
N GLU A 92 -9.19 -7.15 -7.95
CA GLU A 92 -10.61 -6.85 -7.93
C GLU A 92 -11.08 -6.49 -6.52
N ALA A 93 -10.77 -7.34 -5.53
CA ALA A 93 -11.00 -7.04 -4.12
C ALA A 93 -10.31 -5.72 -3.73
N LEU A 94 -9.04 -5.51 -4.12
CA LEU A 94 -8.32 -4.31 -3.70
C LEU A 94 -8.99 -3.01 -4.18
N ARG A 95 -9.65 -3.03 -5.35
CA ARG A 95 -10.26 -1.86 -5.96
C ARG A 95 -11.49 -1.35 -5.19
N LYS A 96 -12.39 -2.24 -4.77
CA LYS A 96 -13.62 -1.89 -4.02
C LYS A 96 -14.03 -3.03 -3.09
N ALA A 97 -14.60 -2.67 -1.94
CA ALA A 97 -15.16 -3.64 -1.00
C ALA A 97 -16.34 -4.42 -1.60
N ASP A 98 -17.17 -3.77 -2.43
CA ASP A 98 -18.36 -4.37 -3.03
C ASP A 98 -18.09 -5.07 -4.37
N ALA A 99 -16.82 -5.22 -4.77
CA ALA A 99 -16.46 -5.86 -6.04
C ALA A 99 -16.62 -7.39 -5.98
N LEU A 100 -16.52 -7.98 -4.79
CA LEU A 100 -16.66 -9.41 -4.54
C LEU A 100 -17.52 -9.61 -3.30
N ASP A 101 -18.25 -10.72 -3.27
CA ASP A 101 -18.92 -11.14 -2.04
C ASP A 101 -17.86 -11.60 -1.02
N GLU A 102 -17.76 -10.86 0.09
CA GLU A 102 -16.82 -11.11 1.17
C GLU A 102 -17.49 -11.72 2.41
N SER A 103 -18.76 -12.13 2.32
CA SER A 103 -19.53 -12.71 3.42
C SER A 103 -18.85 -13.96 4.00
N ASP A 104 -18.38 -14.84 3.12
CA ASP A 104 -17.69 -16.08 3.49
C ASP A 104 -16.28 -15.87 4.09
N LEU A 105 -15.76 -14.63 4.04
CA LEU A 105 -14.46 -14.31 4.63
C LEU A 105 -14.52 -14.12 6.15
N GLY A 106 -15.73 -14.02 6.73
CA GLY A 106 -15.95 -13.63 8.13
C GLY A 106 -15.04 -14.38 9.11
N ARG A 107 -15.04 -15.71 9.04
CA ARG A 107 -14.23 -16.57 9.93
C ARG A 107 -12.72 -16.46 9.72
N TRP A 108 -12.27 -16.04 8.54
CA TRP A 108 -10.85 -15.90 8.20
C TRP A 108 -10.31 -14.49 8.45
N LYS A 109 -11.21 -13.54 8.70
CA LYS A 109 -10.89 -12.15 9.09
C LYS A 109 -10.50 -12.05 10.57
N THR A 110 -10.88 -13.02 11.40
CA THR A 110 -10.59 -13.04 12.85
C THR A 110 -9.19 -13.60 13.16
N GLU A 111 -8.76 -13.44 14.41
CA GLU A 111 -7.54 -14.08 14.92
C GLU A 111 -7.75 -15.61 15.02
N PRO A 112 -6.75 -16.44 14.64
CA PRO A 112 -6.78 -17.87 14.94
C PRO A 112 -6.88 -18.12 16.48
N PRO A 113 -7.40 -19.27 16.94
CA PRO A 113 -7.65 -20.49 16.18
C PRO A 113 -8.93 -20.44 15.32
N PHE A 114 -8.84 -20.96 14.09
CA PHE A 114 -10.01 -21.07 13.21
C PHE A 114 -10.83 -22.31 13.56
N VAL A 115 -12.15 -22.16 13.50
CA VAL A 115 -13.07 -23.30 13.54
C VAL A 115 -12.86 -24.13 12.28
N LYS A 116 -12.93 -25.46 12.42
CA LYS A 116 -12.80 -26.39 11.30
C LYS A 116 -13.79 -26.04 10.19
N ASP A 117 -13.34 -26.12 8.95
CA ASP A 117 -14.21 -25.92 7.81
C ASP A 117 -15.21 -27.08 7.66
N ASP A 118 -16.49 -26.73 7.48
CA ASP A 118 -17.56 -27.69 7.20
C ASP A 118 -17.60 -28.12 5.72
N ASP A 119 -16.74 -27.54 4.87
CA ASP A 119 -16.57 -27.94 3.48
C ASP A 119 -16.08 -29.40 3.38
N THR A 120 -16.95 -30.27 2.87
CA THR A 120 -16.69 -31.70 2.69
C THR A 120 -15.94 -32.02 1.40
N SER A 121 -15.59 -31.01 0.60
CA SER A 121 -14.82 -31.16 -0.63
C SER A 121 -13.47 -31.83 -0.37
N ASN A 122 -13.04 -32.68 -1.30
CA ASN A 122 -11.76 -33.36 -1.20
C ASN A 122 -10.60 -32.33 -1.11
N PRO A 123 -9.81 -32.31 -0.02
CA PRO A 123 -8.74 -31.34 0.19
C PRO A 123 -7.59 -31.47 -0.83
N TYR A 124 -7.52 -32.59 -1.55
CA TYR A 124 -6.56 -32.85 -2.62
C TYR A 124 -7.09 -32.53 -4.02
N SER A 125 -8.33 -32.08 -4.15
CA SER A 125 -8.88 -31.70 -5.46
C SER A 125 -8.34 -30.35 -5.93
N ASP A 126 -8.11 -30.21 -7.23
CA ASP A 126 -7.66 -28.94 -7.83
C ASP A 126 -8.63 -27.79 -7.52
N GLN A 127 -9.94 -28.08 -7.53
CA GLN A 127 -10.97 -27.10 -7.20
C GLN A 127 -10.81 -26.57 -5.77
N TYR A 128 -10.60 -27.45 -4.79
CA TYR A 128 -10.38 -27.07 -3.40
C TYR A 128 -9.13 -26.20 -3.24
N LEU A 129 -8.04 -26.58 -3.90
CA LEU A 129 -6.77 -25.86 -3.86
C LEU A 129 -6.90 -24.48 -4.51
N HIS A 130 -7.51 -24.39 -5.70
CA HIS A 130 -7.77 -23.13 -6.39
C HIS A 130 -8.68 -22.20 -5.59
N PHE A 131 -9.72 -22.74 -4.96
CA PHE A 131 -10.61 -21.98 -4.09
C PHE A 131 -9.86 -21.42 -2.89
N THR A 132 -9.11 -22.26 -2.17
CA THR A 132 -8.28 -21.86 -1.01
C THR A 132 -7.27 -20.78 -1.39
N GLN A 133 -6.63 -20.91 -2.54
CA GLN A 133 -5.71 -19.92 -3.08
C GLN A 133 -6.39 -18.59 -3.42
N SER A 134 -7.59 -18.64 -4.00
CA SER A 134 -8.39 -17.45 -4.32
C SER A 134 -8.83 -16.74 -3.04
N LEU A 135 -9.28 -17.51 -2.04
CA LEU A 135 -9.64 -17.04 -0.71
C LEU A 135 -8.49 -16.27 -0.03
N ALA A 136 -7.29 -16.86 0.00
CA ALA A 136 -6.10 -16.19 0.54
C ALA A 136 -5.79 -14.89 -0.22
N SER A 137 -5.95 -14.89 -1.54
CA SER A 137 -5.72 -13.71 -2.39
C SER A 137 -6.69 -12.58 -2.06
N VAL A 138 -7.98 -12.87 -1.90
CA VAL A 138 -8.97 -11.88 -1.48
C VAL A 138 -8.65 -11.37 -0.08
N LEU A 139 -8.30 -12.23 0.87
CA LEU A 139 -7.93 -11.80 2.22
C LEU A 139 -6.70 -10.88 2.24
N HIS A 140 -5.73 -11.07 1.34
CA HIS A 140 -4.61 -10.14 1.20
C HIS A 140 -5.10 -8.74 0.83
N SER A 141 -6.01 -8.65 -0.14
CA SER A 141 -6.58 -7.36 -0.55
C SER A 141 -7.36 -6.69 0.57
N VAL A 142 -8.21 -7.45 1.27
CA VAL A 142 -8.98 -6.94 2.41
C VAL A 142 -8.06 -6.34 3.47
N ARG A 143 -7.00 -7.07 3.84
CA ARG A 143 -6.05 -6.60 4.86
C ARG A 143 -5.24 -5.42 4.38
N LEU A 144 -4.84 -5.38 3.11
CA LEU A 144 -4.16 -4.22 2.53
C LEU A 144 -5.06 -2.97 2.55
N ARG A 145 -6.34 -3.10 2.18
CA ARG A 145 -7.30 -1.98 2.28
C ARG A 145 -7.43 -1.48 3.72
N LYS A 146 -7.53 -2.40 4.70
CA LYS A 146 -7.59 -2.03 6.13
C LYS A 146 -6.31 -1.34 6.61
N GLN A 147 -5.14 -1.80 6.17
CA GLN A 147 -3.87 -1.13 6.46
C GLN A 147 -3.86 0.28 5.89
N ASN A 148 -4.22 0.46 4.61
CA ASN A 148 -4.30 1.78 3.98
C ASN A 148 -5.29 2.72 4.70
N GLN A 149 -6.41 2.19 5.19
CA GLN A 149 -7.37 2.96 5.99
C GLN A 149 -6.78 3.39 7.35
N ARG A 150 -6.04 2.49 8.02
CA ARG A 150 -5.31 2.83 9.25
C ARG A 150 -4.25 3.88 9.01
N ASP A 151 -3.47 3.75 7.94
CA ASP A 151 -2.46 4.74 7.57
C ASP A 151 -3.08 6.11 7.29
N ALA A 152 -4.22 6.15 6.60
CA ALA A 152 -4.96 7.39 6.37
C ALA A 152 -5.44 8.01 7.70
N LYS A 153 -5.98 7.18 8.61
CA LYS A 153 -6.39 7.62 9.95
C LYS A 153 -5.21 8.17 10.75
N HIS A 154 -4.07 7.48 10.77
CA HIS A 154 -2.87 7.97 11.44
C HIS A 154 -2.46 9.33 10.89
N ARG A 155 -2.42 9.53 9.57
CA ARG A 155 -2.12 10.85 8.97
C ARG A 155 -3.06 11.94 9.48
N THR A 156 -4.36 11.66 9.52
CA THR A 156 -5.32 12.64 10.05
C THR A 156 -5.11 12.94 11.54
N GLU A 157 -4.80 11.93 12.35
CA GLU A 157 -4.52 12.13 13.79
C GLU A 157 -3.22 12.90 14.02
N PHE A 158 -2.21 12.70 13.17
CA PHE A 158 -0.98 13.49 13.16
C PHE A 158 -1.26 14.96 12.89
N GLU A 159 -2.13 15.26 11.93
CA GLU A 159 -2.53 16.62 11.58
C GLU A 159 -3.35 17.29 12.70
N THR A 160 -4.23 16.56 13.38
CA THR A 160 -5.13 17.13 14.39
C THR A 160 -4.53 17.22 15.79
N ASN A 161 -3.84 16.16 16.24
CA ASN A 161 -3.41 16.01 17.65
C ASN A 161 -1.94 16.39 17.86
N GLY A 162 -1.23 16.66 16.77
CA GLY A 162 0.20 16.94 16.77
C GLY A 162 1.05 15.67 16.85
N LYS A 163 2.33 15.85 16.47
CA LYS A 163 3.30 14.76 16.28
C LYS A 163 3.54 13.92 17.52
N GLU A 164 3.62 14.54 18.70
CA GLU A 164 3.96 13.83 19.93
C GLU A 164 2.88 12.82 20.37
N ALA A 165 1.62 13.25 20.38
CA ALA A 165 0.50 12.39 20.78
C ALA A 165 0.34 11.19 19.83
N ALA A 166 0.43 11.43 18.52
CA ALA A 166 0.33 10.37 17.51
C ALA A 166 1.52 9.39 17.58
N VAL A 167 2.73 9.87 17.90
CA VAL A 167 3.90 9.02 18.15
C VAL A 167 3.71 8.12 19.37
N VAL A 168 3.18 8.65 20.47
CA VAL A 168 2.91 7.86 21.67
C VAL A 168 1.90 6.74 21.37
N ALA A 169 0.84 7.05 20.61
CA ALA A 169 -0.14 6.06 20.17
C ALA A 169 0.49 4.96 19.30
N LEU A 170 1.29 5.33 18.30
CA LEU A 170 2.01 4.37 17.46
C LEU A 170 2.98 3.50 18.29
N ARG A 171 3.69 4.10 19.25
CA ARG A 171 4.62 3.35 20.10
C ARG A 171 3.88 2.32 20.95
N ALA A 172 2.71 2.66 21.48
CA ALA A 172 1.87 1.73 22.21
C ALA A 172 1.42 0.56 21.32
N GLU A 173 0.99 0.84 20.07
CA GLU A 173 0.61 -0.19 19.10
C GLU A 173 1.80 -1.12 18.77
N VAL A 174 2.97 -0.54 18.48
CA VAL A 174 4.18 -1.32 18.17
C VAL A 174 4.64 -2.17 19.36
N THR A 175 4.43 -1.71 20.59
CA THR A 175 4.82 -2.46 21.80
C THR A 175 3.91 -3.66 22.04
N ASP A 176 2.63 -3.60 21.64
CA ASP A 176 1.67 -4.69 21.83
C ASP A 176 1.79 -5.80 20.77
N LEU A 177 2.19 -5.45 19.54
CA LEU A 177 2.22 -6.37 18.41
C LEU A 177 3.15 -7.61 18.58
N PRO A 178 4.36 -7.51 19.16
CA PRO A 178 5.21 -8.68 19.41
C PRO A 178 4.53 -9.73 20.29
N SER A 179 3.77 -9.33 21.30
CA SER A 179 3.01 -10.25 22.16
C SER A 179 1.91 -10.96 21.37
N GLY A 180 1.23 -10.23 20.47
CA GLY A 180 0.27 -10.82 19.53
C GLY A 180 0.92 -11.82 18.56
N TRP A 181 2.10 -11.49 18.05
CA TRP A 181 2.89 -12.36 17.17
C TRP A 181 3.27 -13.67 17.87
N GLU A 182 3.86 -13.63 19.06
CA GLU A 182 4.29 -14.83 19.78
C GLU A 182 3.09 -15.72 20.14
N ARG A 183 1.97 -15.13 20.56
CA ARG A 183 0.72 -15.86 20.83
C ARG A 183 0.23 -16.62 19.60
N VAL A 184 0.20 -15.98 18.44
CA VAL A 184 -0.27 -16.60 17.18
C VAL A 184 0.74 -17.61 16.64
N LYS A 185 2.04 -17.35 16.79
CA LYS A 185 3.12 -18.27 16.41
C LYS A 185 3.04 -19.58 17.21
N ALA A 186 2.71 -19.52 18.49
CA ALA A 186 2.50 -20.70 19.33
C ALA A 186 1.37 -21.61 18.81
N LEU A 187 0.38 -21.05 18.09
CA LEU A 187 -0.71 -21.84 17.50
C LEU A 187 -0.30 -22.67 16.28
N ARG A 188 0.94 -22.58 15.81
CA ARG A 188 1.43 -23.31 14.61
C ARG A 188 1.17 -24.81 14.71
N THR A 189 1.27 -25.39 15.91
CA THR A 189 1.08 -26.81 16.18
C THR A 189 -0.38 -27.28 15.99
N HIS A 190 -1.35 -26.36 16.03
CA HIS A 190 -2.77 -26.68 15.83
C HIS A 190 -3.14 -26.84 14.35
N TYR A 191 -2.28 -26.43 13.42
CA TYR A 191 -2.54 -26.47 11.99
C TYR A 191 -1.64 -27.47 11.28
N ASN A 192 -2.27 -28.41 10.57
CA ASN A 192 -1.57 -29.41 9.77
C ASN A 192 -1.94 -29.25 8.30
N ALA A 193 -0.93 -29.03 7.45
CA ALA A 193 -1.11 -28.84 6.02
C ALA A 193 -1.76 -30.03 5.30
N TYR A 194 -1.68 -31.24 5.86
CA TYR A 194 -2.24 -32.46 5.27
C TYR A 194 -3.70 -32.71 5.67
N HIS A 195 -4.08 -32.35 6.90
CA HIS A 195 -5.43 -32.62 7.43
C HIS A 195 -6.35 -31.41 7.34
N ASN A 196 -5.79 -30.20 7.50
CA ASN A 196 -6.52 -28.94 7.59
C ASN A 196 -5.84 -27.92 6.66
N SER A 197 -5.72 -28.27 5.37
CA SER A 197 -4.86 -27.54 4.42
C SER A 197 -5.31 -26.08 4.21
N ARG A 198 -6.61 -25.83 4.20
CA ARG A 198 -7.17 -24.47 4.09
C ARG A 198 -6.94 -23.67 5.37
N GLU A 199 -7.24 -24.20 6.53
CA GLU A 199 -6.98 -23.54 7.82
C GLU A 199 -5.50 -23.22 7.97
N TYR A 200 -4.63 -24.15 7.59
CA TYR A 200 -3.18 -23.93 7.55
C TYR A 200 -2.82 -22.79 6.59
N SER A 201 -3.40 -22.75 5.39
CA SER A 201 -3.17 -21.66 4.43
C SER A 201 -3.66 -20.30 4.96
N MET A 202 -4.83 -20.25 5.59
CA MET A 202 -5.36 -19.03 6.21
C MET A 202 -4.54 -18.60 7.43
N TYR A 203 -3.96 -19.55 8.16
CA TYR A 203 -3.05 -19.29 9.27
C TYR A 203 -1.74 -18.67 8.78
N GLN A 204 -1.13 -19.25 7.73
CA GLN A 204 0.08 -18.69 7.10
C GLN A 204 -0.17 -17.26 6.61
N HIS A 205 -1.32 -17.03 5.96
CA HIS A 205 -1.76 -15.70 5.56
C HIS A 205 -1.85 -14.73 6.75
N TYR A 206 -2.53 -15.15 7.82
CA TYR A 206 -2.71 -14.33 9.02
C TYR A 206 -1.37 -13.93 9.63
N ILE A 207 -0.46 -14.91 9.79
CA ILE A 207 0.90 -14.71 10.29
C ILE A 207 1.66 -13.72 9.43
N GLN A 208 1.65 -13.91 8.11
CA GLN A 208 2.33 -13.01 7.20
C GLN A 208 1.83 -11.56 7.39
N TRP A 209 0.53 -11.36 7.61
CA TRP A 209 -0.03 -10.04 7.83
C TRP A 209 0.27 -9.43 9.21
N GLN A 210 0.33 -10.24 10.26
CA GLN A 210 0.80 -9.76 11.57
C GLN A 210 2.21 -9.19 11.45
N VAL A 211 3.09 -9.98 10.82
CA VAL A 211 4.49 -9.61 10.62
C VAL A 211 4.64 -8.42 9.68
N ARG A 212 3.87 -8.37 8.59
CA ARG A 212 3.80 -7.19 7.69
C ARG A 212 3.36 -5.94 8.43
N THR A 213 2.40 -6.05 9.35
CA THR A 213 1.92 -4.91 10.14
C THR A 213 3.01 -4.40 11.07
N ILE A 214 3.71 -5.30 11.77
CA ILE A 214 4.88 -4.98 12.59
C ILE A 214 5.94 -4.27 11.75
N TYR A 215 6.36 -4.89 10.64
CA TYR A 215 7.38 -4.35 9.76
C TYR A 215 6.99 -2.99 9.18
N HIS A 216 5.74 -2.84 8.74
CA HIS A 216 5.19 -1.60 8.22
C HIS A 216 5.27 -0.49 9.27
N LEU A 217 4.82 -0.74 10.51
CA LEU A 217 4.89 0.27 11.58
C LEU A 217 6.33 0.65 11.94
N TYR A 218 7.25 -0.31 11.98
CA TYR A 218 8.68 -0.06 12.22
C TYR A 218 9.34 0.79 11.14
N HIS A 219 8.86 0.70 9.90
CA HIS A 219 9.41 1.40 8.73
C HIS A 219 8.52 2.52 8.21
N MET A 220 7.40 2.81 8.87
CA MET A 220 6.45 3.78 8.40
C MET A 220 7.03 5.18 8.47
N LYS A 221 6.99 5.87 7.33
CA LYS A 221 7.42 7.25 7.18
C LYS A 221 6.18 8.14 7.05
N PHE A 222 5.69 8.67 8.18
CA PHE A 222 4.65 9.71 8.16
C PHE A 222 5.22 11.12 7.97
N PHE A 223 6.55 11.26 7.89
CA PHE A 223 7.26 12.54 8.03
C PHE A 223 8.05 12.97 6.77
N GLU A 224 7.63 12.55 5.58
CA GLU A 224 8.11 13.09 4.30
C GLU A 224 7.01 13.92 3.64
#